data_AF-A0A416XTF7-F1
#
_entry.id   AF-A0A416XTF7-F1
#
_cell.length_a   1.000
_cell.length_b   1.000
_cell.length_c   1.000
_cell.angle_alpha   90.00
_cell.angle_beta   90.00
_cell.angle_gamma   90.00
#
_symmetry.space_group_name_H-M   'P 1'
#
loop_
_entity.id
_entity.type
_entity.pdbx_description
1 polymer ?
#
loop_
_entity_poly.entity_id
_entity_poly.type
_entity_poly.pdbx_seq_one_letter_code
_entity_poly.pdbx_strand_id
1 'polypeptide(L)'
;MSDTIRLIAEFFAACVGTIAFALLFQVPRKYYLYCGLAGACGWICYKLFLPHTTEPVSIFFATVLVILLSRSFAVYKRCPVTVFLIAGIFPLVPGSGIYWTAFYVVTNDLERAGARGFLTLKDAVAIVLGILLVFEFPQSWFRKVLTDKSK
;
A
#
# COMPACT_ATOMS: atom_id res chain seq x y z
N MET A 1 12.59 3.22 23.09
CA MET A 1 13.16 1.89 22.76
C MET A 1 12.06 0.91 22.32
N SER A 2 10.91 0.84 23.00
CA SER A 2 9.77 -0.01 22.60
C SER A 2 9.22 0.31 21.20
N ASP A 3 9.02 1.59 20.85
CA ASP A 3 8.35 1.95 19.60
C ASP A 3 9.19 1.70 18.35
N THR A 4 10.51 1.92 18.43
CA THR A 4 11.43 1.61 17.33
C THR A 4 11.43 0.10 17.04
N ILE A 5 11.44 -0.74 18.08
CA ILE A 5 11.38 -2.20 17.93
C ILE A 5 10.04 -2.61 17.29
N ARG A 6 8.94 -1.98 17.69
CA ARG A 6 7.62 -2.20 17.08
C ARG A 6 7.60 -1.84 15.60
N LEU A 7 8.13 -0.67 15.22
CA LEU A 7 8.19 -0.27 13.81
C LEU A 7 9.04 -1.22 12.97
N ILE A 8 10.17 -1.69 13.51
CA ILE A 8 11.01 -2.68 12.83
C ILE A 8 10.25 -4.00 12.65
N ALA A 9 9.58 -4.48 13.69
CA ALA A 9 8.77 -5.71 13.62
C ALA A 9 7.61 -5.57 12.62
N GLU A 10 6.90 -4.45 12.65
CA GLU A 10 5.83 -4.12 11.71
C GLU A 10 6.34 -4.04 10.27
N PHE A 11 7.53 -3.47 10.04
CA PHE A 11 8.15 -3.44 8.70
C PHE A 11 8.38 -4.86 8.17
N PHE A 12 8.99 -5.75 8.97
CA PHE A 12 9.23 -7.13 8.55
C PHE A 12 7.93 -7.92 8.40
N ALA A 13 6.95 -7.72 9.28
CA ALA A 13 5.64 -8.35 9.17
C ALA A 13 4.91 -7.92 7.88
N ALA A 14 4.91 -6.63 7.57
CA ALA A 14 4.34 -6.10 6.32
C ALA A 14 5.10 -6.62 5.10
N CYS A 15 6.43 -6.72 5.16
CA CYS A 15 7.26 -7.27 4.09
C CYS A 15 6.89 -8.74 3.80
N VAL A 16 6.89 -9.59 4.83
CA VAL A 16 6.58 -11.02 4.71
C VAL A 16 5.14 -11.23 4.28
N GLY A 17 4.18 -10.49 4.86
CA GLY A 17 2.78 -10.54 4.46
C GLY A 17 2.59 -10.17 2.99
N THR A 18 3.27 -9.12 2.53
CA THR A 18 3.23 -8.70 1.12
C THR A 18 3.87 -9.74 0.18
N ILE A 19 4.96 -10.39 0.60
CA ILE A 19 5.57 -11.50 -0.16
C ILE A 19 4.62 -12.68 -0.25
N ALA A 20 3.91 -13.01 0.84
CA ALA A 20 2.91 -14.08 0.84
C ALA A 20 1.76 -13.77 -0.13
N PHE A 21 1.28 -12.52 -0.19
CA PHE A 21 0.32 -12.10 -1.20
C PHE A 21 0.89 -12.16 -2.63
N ALA A 22 2.15 -11.74 -2.82
CA ALA A 22 2.80 -11.88 -4.13
C ALA A 22 2.90 -13.35 -4.59
N LEU A 23 3.14 -14.28 -3.66
CA LEU A 23 3.10 -15.72 -3.92
C LEU A 23 1.68 -16.17 -4.29
N LEU A 24 0.67 -15.70 -3.55
CA LEU A 24 -0.75 -16.01 -3.81
C LEU A 24 -1.20 -15.53 -5.20
N PHE A 25 -0.75 -14.36 -5.63
CA PHE A 25 -0.99 -13.83 -6.99
C PHE A 25 -0.02 -14.37 -8.04
N GLN A 26 0.72 -15.43 -7.73
CA GLN A 26 1.61 -16.12 -8.66
C GLN A 26 2.65 -15.20 -9.33
N VAL A 27 3.12 -14.18 -8.60
CA VAL A 27 4.18 -13.30 -9.08
C VAL A 27 5.47 -14.11 -9.30
N PRO A 28 6.25 -13.87 -10.37
CA PRO A 28 7.54 -14.53 -10.55
C PRO A 28 8.48 -14.30 -9.36
N ARG A 29 9.11 -15.37 -8.85
CA ARG A 29 9.94 -15.34 -7.62
C ARG A 29 11.00 -14.24 -7.58
N LYS A 30 11.58 -13.88 -8.74
CA LYS A 30 12.55 -12.79 -8.89
C LYS A 30 12.04 -11.40 -8.45
N TYR A 31 10.73 -11.23 -8.26
CA TYR A 31 10.08 -9.97 -7.90
C TYR A 31 9.60 -9.91 -6.45
N TYR A 32 9.64 -11.00 -5.68
CA TYR A 32 9.09 -11.05 -4.32
C TYR A 32 9.69 -10.01 -3.39
N LEU A 33 11.01 -9.85 -3.38
CA LEU A 33 11.67 -8.86 -2.51
C LEU A 33 11.22 -7.43 -2.83
N TYR A 34 11.01 -7.10 -4.11
CA TYR A 34 10.55 -5.77 -4.51
C TYR A 34 9.10 -5.53 -4.12
N CYS A 35 8.23 -6.55 -4.22
CA CYS A 35 6.87 -6.49 -3.70
C CYS A 35 6.89 -6.27 -2.18
N GLY A 36 7.65 -7.08 -1.45
CA GLY A 36 7.80 -6.99 0.01
C GLY A 36 8.26 -5.62 0.48
N LEU A 37 9.30 -5.07 -0.15
CA LEU A 37 9.80 -3.73 0.16
C LEU A 37 8.78 -2.64 -0.15
N ALA A 38 8.05 -2.72 -1.27
CA ALA A 38 7.01 -1.76 -1.58
C ALA A 38 5.92 -1.72 -0.49
N GLY A 39 5.43 -2.89 -0.07
CA GLY A 39 4.41 -2.98 0.98
C GLY A 39 4.91 -2.59 2.37
N ALA A 40 6.14 -2.98 2.72
CA ALA A 40 6.74 -2.61 4.01
C ALA A 40 6.97 -1.10 4.11
N CYS A 41 7.50 -0.46 3.06
CA CYS A 41 7.66 0.99 3.01
C CYS A 41 6.29 1.70 3.05
N GLY A 42 5.29 1.16 2.35
CA GLY A 42 3.91 1.67 2.42
C GLY A 42 3.35 1.64 3.84
N TRP A 43 3.46 0.50 4.52
CA TRP A 43 3.00 0.35 5.90
C TRP A 43 3.69 1.31 6.86
N ILE A 44 5.02 1.43 6.78
CA ILE A 44 5.76 2.36 7.64
C ILE A 44 5.39 3.82 7.33
N CYS A 45 5.22 4.17 6.06
CA CYS A 45 4.73 5.50 5.68
C CYS A 45 3.37 5.77 6.35
N TYR A 46 2.41 4.86 6.22
CA TYR A 46 1.12 4.97 6.89
C TYR A 46 1.27 5.19 8.40
N LYS A 47 2.08 4.37 9.07
CA LYS A 47 2.32 4.45 10.51
C LYS A 47 2.99 5.74 10.97
N LEU A 48 3.85 6.33 10.15
CA LEU A 48 4.53 7.60 10.46
C LEU A 48 3.60 8.80 10.28
N PHE A 49 2.67 8.77 9.32
CA PHE A 49 1.72 9.86 9.08
C PHE A 49 0.48 9.80 9.99
N LEU A 50 0.11 8.61 10.48
CA LEU A 50 -1.10 8.39 11.28
C LEU A 50 -1.19 9.25 12.55
N PRO A 51 -0.11 9.49 13.32
CA PRO A 51 -0.18 10.34 14.51
C PRO A 51 -0.42 11.83 14.21
N HIS A 52 -0.19 12.25 12.97
CA HIS A 52 -0.23 13.66 12.56
C HIS A 52 -1.41 13.99 11.66
N THR A 53 -2.12 12.99 11.14
CA THR A 53 -3.23 13.16 10.20
C THR A 53 -4.36 12.17 10.49
N THR A 54 -5.37 12.11 9.62
CA THR A 54 -6.42 11.09 9.72
C THR A 54 -6.01 9.81 8.97
N GLU A 55 -6.68 8.70 9.29
CA GLU A 55 -6.44 7.40 8.65
C GLU A 55 -6.50 7.47 7.10
N PRO A 56 -7.55 8.07 6.47
CA PRO A 56 -7.59 8.19 5.01
C PRO A 56 -6.44 9.03 4.44
N VAL A 57 -6.04 10.11 5.12
CA VAL A 57 -4.95 10.98 4.66
C VAL A 57 -3.60 10.27 4.74
N SER A 58 -3.37 9.49 5.81
CA SER A 58 -2.17 8.67 5.95
C SER A 58 -2.11 7.58 4.88
N ILE A 59 -3.24 6.91 4.60
CA ILE A 59 -3.35 5.89 3.55
C ILE A 59 -3.09 6.49 2.18
N PHE A 60 -3.55 7.71 1.90
CA PHE A 60 -3.26 8.43 0.66
C PHE A 60 -1.74 8.59 0.43
N PHE A 61 -1.01 9.15 1.40
CA PHE A 61 0.44 9.34 1.29
C PHE A 61 1.21 8.01 1.22
N ALA A 62 0.78 7.02 1.99
CA ALA A 62 1.34 5.67 1.93
C ALA A 62 1.14 5.04 0.55
N THR A 63 -0.04 5.20 -0.05
CA THR A 63 -0.37 4.68 -1.37
C THR A 63 0.47 5.37 -2.45
N VAL A 64 0.64 6.69 -2.37
CA VAL A 64 1.55 7.46 -3.24
C VAL A 64 2.97 6.90 -3.18
N LEU A 65 3.48 6.58 -2.00
CA LEU A 65 4.80 5.96 -1.86
C LEU A 65 4.86 4.56 -2.50
N VAL A 66 3.88 3.70 -2.22
CA VAL A 66 3.81 2.33 -2.77
C VAL A 66 3.85 2.35 -4.29
N ILE A 67 3.11 3.26 -4.92
CA ILE A 67 3.02 3.33 -6.38
C ILE A 67 4.26 3.96 -7.01
N LEU A 68 4.88 4.95 -6.36
CA LEU A 68 6.19 5.48 -6.79
C LEU A 68 7.27 4.39 -6.78
N LEU A 69 7.32 3.58 -5.71
CA LEU A 69 8.24 2.44 -5.62
C LEU A 69 7.91 1.39 -6.70
N SER A 70 6.63 1.05 -6.86
CA SER A 70 6.18 0.08 -7.85
C SER A 70 6.55 0.48 -9.27
N ARG A 71 6.42 1.77 -9.62
CA ARG A 71 6.82 2.30 -10.93
C ARG A 71 8.33 2.26 -11.12
N SER A 72 9.09 2.63 -10.09
CA SER A 72 10.54 2.59 -10.11
C SER A 72 11.06 1.16 -10.33
N PHE A 73 10.49 0.18 -9.61
CA PHE A 73 10.83 -1.24 -9.76
C PHE A 73 10.40 -1.80 -11.12
N ALA A 74 9.27 -1.38 -11.65
CA ALA A 74 8.80 -1.74 -12.99
C ALA A 74 9.73 -1.25 -14.10
N VAL A 75 10.25 -0.02 -13.99
CA VAL A 75 11.26 0.50 -14.92
C VAL A 75 12.56 -0.31 -14.81
N TYR A 76 13.03 -0.55 -13.59
CA TYR A 76 14.28 -1.29 -13.35
C TYR A 76 14.20 -2.75 -13.83
N LYS A 77 13.07 -3.42 -13.58
CA LYS A 77 12.84 -4.84 -13.93
C LYS A 77 12.17 -5.06 -15.28
N ARG A 78 11.86 -3.97 -16.01
CA ARG A 78 11.22 -3.99 -17.33
C ARG A 78 9.98 -4.87 -17.35
N CYS A 79 9.11 -4.71 -16.35
CA CYS A 79 7.87 -5.47 -16.21
C CYS A 79 6.68 -4.53 -15.89
N PRO A 80 5.42 -4.99 -15.97
CA PRO A 80 4.27 -4.17 -15.65
C PRO A 80 4.27 -3.67 -14.20
N VAL A 81 3.87 -2.41 -13.99
CA VAL A 81 3.77 -1.78 -12.65
C VAL A 81 2.84 -2.55 -11.72
N THR A 82 1.78 -3.13 -12.28
CA THR A 82 0.76 -3.88 -11.56
C THR A 82 1.33 -5.06 -10.77
N VAL A 83 2.45 -5.65 -11.20
CA VAL A 83 3.13 -6.75 -10.50
C VAL A 83 3.53 -6.35 -9.07
N PHE A 84 4.05 -5.12 -8.91
CA PHE A 84 4.46 -4.61 -7.61
C PHE A 84 3.32 -3.90 -6.89
N LEU A 85 2.49 -3.17 -7.63
CA LEU A 85 1.40 -2.36 -7.05
C LEU A 85 0.35 -3.23 -6.37
N ILE A 86 -0.13 -4.28 -7.05
CA ILE A 86 -1.20 -5.13 -6.52
C ILE A 86 -0.75 -5.78 -5.22
N ALA A 87 0.44 -6.38 -5.16
CA ALA A 87 0.96 -6.97 -3.94
C ALA A 87 1.27 -5.89 -2.87
N GLY A 88 1.97 -4.83 -3.26
CA GLY A 88 2.48 -3.79 -2.36
C GLY A 88 1.40 -2.98 -1.65
N ILE A 89 0.19 -2.88 -2.21
CA ILE A 89 -0.88 -2.11 -1.58
C ILE A 89 -1.64 -2.91 -0.50
N PHE A 90 -1.48 -4.23 -0.43
CA PHE A 90 -2.24 -5.08 0.50
C PHE A 90 -2.21 -4.64 1.96
N PRO A 91 -1.06 -4.23 2.54
CA PRO A 91 -1.02 -3.76 3.92
C PRO A 91 -1.89 -2.52 4.18
N LEU A 92 -2.22 -1.74 3.15
CA LEU A 92 -3.00 -0.51 3.26
C LEU A 92 -4.49 -0.72 2.99
N VAL A 93 -4.88 -1.85 2.39
CA VAL A 93 -6.29 -2.12 2.08
C VAL A 93 -7.06 -2.30 3.41
N PRO A 94 -8.19 -1.60 3.61
CA PRO A 94 -8.92 -1.59 4.89
C PRO A 94 -9.77 -2.87 5.09
N GLY A 95 -9.15 -4.05 5.00
CA GLY A 95 -9.84 -5.34 5.12
C GLY A 95 -10.50 -5.56 6.49
N SER A 96 -9.88 -5.07 7.57
CA SER A 96 -10.48 -5.06 8.91
C SER A 96 -11.71 -4.17 8.98
N GLY A 97 -11.68 -3.00 8.33
CA GLY A 97 -12.82 -2.08 8.22
C GLY A 97 -14.01 -2.73 7.52
N ILE A 98 -13.76 -3.45 6.41
CA ILE A 98 -14.78 -4.22 5.69
C ILE A 98 -15.37 -5.31 6.59
N TYR A 99 -14.51 -6.11 7.24
CA TYR A 99 -14.95 -7.17 8.15
C TYR A 99 -15.83 -6.64 9.28
N TRP A 100 -15.39 -5.59 9.98
CA TRP A 100 -16.15 -5.02 11.10
C TRP A 100 -17.46 -4.39 10.65
N THR A 101 -17.47 -3.74 9.49
CA THR A 101 -18.70 -3.20 8.92
C THR A 101 -19.73 -4.31 8.70
N ALA A 102 -19.33 -5.40 8.04
CA ALA A 102 -20.21 -6.55 7.81
C ALA A 102 -20.66 -7.21 9.13
N PHE A 103 -19.73 -7.36 10.09
CA PHE A 103 -20.03 -7.90 11.40
C PHE A 103 -21.12 -7.10 12.10
N TYR A 104 -20.99 -5.76 12.16
CA TYR A 104 -21.97 -4.90 12.82
C TYR A 104 -23.34 -4.89 12.12
N VAL A 105 -23.37 -5.04 10.78
CA VAL A 105 -24.62 -5.23 10.04
C VAL A 105 -25.32 -6.52 10.49
N VAL A 106 -24.59 -7.64 10.56
CA VAL A 106 -25.15 -8.94 10.94
C VAL A 106 -25.59 -8.97 12.42
N THR A 107 -24.89 -8.24 13.30
CA THR A 107 -25.28 -8.11 14.71
C THR A 107 -26.30 -7.00 14.98
N ASN A 108 -26.85 -6.36 13.93
CA ASN A 108 -27.85 -5.30 14.00
C ASN A 108 -27.40 -4.02 14.77
N ASP A 109 -26.09 -3.75 14.82
CA ASP A 109 -25.48 -2.52 15.35
C ASP A 109 -25.23 -1.53 14.20
N LEU A 110 -26.31 -0.97 13.66
CA LEU A 110 -26.26 -0.18 12.43
C LEU A 110 -25.51 1.15 12.56
N GLU A 111 -25.45 1.72 13.77
CA GLU A 111 -24.69 2.96 14.01
C GLU A 111 -23.19 2.72 13.83
N ARG A 112 -22.63 1.67 14.45
CA ARG A 112 -21.22 1.32 14.29
C ARG A 112 -20.92 0.81 12.90
N ALA A 113 -21.85 0.08 12.29
CA ALA A 113 -21.75 -0.34 10.90
C ALA A 113 -21.60 0.86 9.96
N GLY A 114 -22.46 1.87 10.10
CA GLY A 114 -22.39 3.10 9.29
C GLY A 114 -21.09 3.87 9.51
N ALA A 115 -20.67 4.05 10.75
CA ALA A 115 -19.44 4.77 11.09
C ALA A 115 -18.19 4.07 10.51
N ARG A 116 -18.06 2.75 10.71
CA ARG A 116 -16.93 1.97 10.18
C ARG A 116 -16.99 1.83 8.66
N GLY A 117 -18.17 1.64 8.09
CA GLY A 117 -18.36 1.53 6.65
C GLY A 117 -17.97 2.82 5.93
N PHE A 118 -18.35 3.98 6.48
CA PHE A 118 -18.00 5.27 5.88
C PHE A 118 -16.50 5.57 5.98
N LEU A 119 -15.85 5.21 7.10
CA LEU A 119 -14.39 5.32 7.22
C LEU A 119 -13.67 4.43 6.21
N THR A 120 -14.07 3.15 6.13
CA THR A 120 -13.53 2.17 5.17
C THR A 120 -13.69 2.65 3.72
N LEU A 121 -14.82 3.28 3.39
CA LEU A 121 -15.06 3.89 2.08
C LEU A 121 -14.09 5.05 1.80
N LYS A 122 -13.85 5.92 2.79
CA LYS A 122 -12.86 7.01 2.65
C LYS A 122 -11.46 6.48 2.41
N ASP A 123 -11.08 5.40 3.09
CA ASP A 123 -9.78 4.76 2.91
C ASP A 123 -9.63 4.19 1.49
N ALA A 124 -10.68 3.55 0.97
CA ALA A 124 -10.71 3.07 -0.42
C ALA A 124 -10.60 4.21 -1.43
N VAL A 125 -11.32 5.33 -1.21
CA VAL A 125 -11.22 6.53 -2.06
C VAL A 125 -9.81 7.12 -1.99
N ALA A 126 -9.21 7.21 -0.81
CA ALA A 126 -7.85 7.70 -0.61
C ALA A 126 -6.82 6.86 -1.37
N ILE A 127 -6.96 5.53 -1.35
CA ILE A 127 -6.15 4.61 -2.15
C ILE A 127 -6.26 4.95 -3.65
N VAL A 128 -7.49 5.04 -4.18
CA VAL A 128 -7.72 5.31 -5.61
C VAL A 128 -7.13 6.67 -6.01
N LEU A 129 -7.35 7.71 -5.20
CA LEU A 129 -6.79 9.04 -5.47
C LEU A 129 -5.26 9.03 -5.45
N GLY A 130 -4.64 8.33 -4.50
CA GLY A 130 -3.18 8.19 -4.44
C GLY A 130 -2.61 7.47 -5.67
N ILE A 131 -3.32 6.46 -6.17
CA ILE A 131 -2.96 5.75 -7.40
C ILE A 131 -3.06 6.69 -8.60
N LEU A 132 -4.20 7.36 -8.77
CA LEU A 132 -4.45 8.25 -9.91
C LEU A 132 -3.44 9.39 -9.96
N LEU A 133 -3.17 10.05 -8.82
CA LEU A 133 -2.21 11.15 -8.73
C LEU A 133 -0.84 10.76 -9.31
N VAL A 134 -0.34 9.56 -9.00
CA VAL A 134 0.96 9.14 -9.52
C VAL A 134 0.85 8.68 -10.96
N PHE A 135 -0.27 8.10 -11.39
CA PHE A 135 -0.46 7.66 -12.77
C PHE A 135 -0.54 8.81 -13.78
N GLU A 136 -0.95 10.01 -13.36
CA GLU A 136 -0.92 11.23 -14.18
C GLU A 136 0.50 11.56 -14.70
N PHE A 137 1.54 11.18 -13.94
CA PHE A 137 2.92 11.35 -14.42
C PHE A 137 3.25 10.30 -15.48
N PRO A 138 3.75 10.66 -16.67
CA PRO A 138 3.99 9.70 -17.73
C PRO A 138 5.15 8.74 -17.42
N GLN A 139 5.01 7.46 -17.82
CA GLN A 139 6.03 6.43 -17.58
C GLN A 139 7.37 6.74 -18.26
N SER A 140 7.34 7.50 -19.36
CA SER A 140 8.52 7.98 -20.06
C SER A 140 9.37 8.93 -19.20
N TRP A 141 8.74 9.72 -18.32
CA TRP A 141 9.46 10.59 -17.39
C TRP A 141 10.24 9.77 -16.36
N PHE A 142 9.60 8.76 -15.74
CA PHE A 142 10.29 7.82 -14.84
C PHE A 142 11.43 7.09 -15.55
N ARG A 143 11.24 6.67 -16.81
CA ARG A 143 12.30 6.03 -17.58
C ARG A 143 13.47 6.97 -17.84
N LYS A 144 13.24 8.23 -18.23
CA LYS A 144 14.31 9.21 -18.42
C LYS A 144 15.08 9.45 -17.12
N VAL A 145 14.40 9.81 -16.04
CA VAL A 145 15.02 10.13 -14.74
C VAL A 145 15.85 8.98 -14.18
N LEU A 146 15.36 7.74 -14.28
CA LEU A 146 16.04 6.57 -13.69
C LEU A 146 17.10 5.95 -14.60
N THR A 147 17.02 6.13 -15.92
CA THR A 147 17.98 5.53 -16.87
C THR A 147 19.14 6.48 -17.18
N ASP A 148 18.96 7.80 -17.07
CA ASP A 148 20.01 8.79 -17.36
C ASP A 148 21.17 8.77 -16.34
N LYS A 149 20.95 8.21 -15.14
CA LYS A 149 22.02 7.96 -14.15
C LYS A 149 22.88 6.72 -14.41
N SER A 150 22.59 5.93 -15.45
CA SER A 150 23.32 4.69 -15.78
C SER A 150 24.35 4.87 -16.92
N LYS A 151 24.66 6.10 -17.32
CA LYS A 151 25.75 6.41 -18.25
C LYS A 151 26.84 7.23 -17.56
#